data_AF-A0A1Y2R9U8-F1
#
_entry.id   AF-A0A1Y2R9U8-F1
#
_cell.length_a   1.000
_cell.length_b   1.000
_cell.length_c   1.000
_cell.angle_alpha   90.00
_cell.angle_beta   90.00
_cell.angle_gamma   90.00
#
_symmetry.space_group_name_H-M   'P 1'
#
loop_
_entity.id
_entity.type
_entity.pdbx_description
1 polymer ?
#
loop_
_entity_poly.entity_id
_entity_poly.type
_entity_poly.pdbx_seq_one_letter_code
_entity_poly.pdbx_strand_id
1 'polypeptide(L)' 'MEDLSTIETTALVDMLVKQTTEFLKLNEETGNDAEYAKCILTIRALQREIEKRNQQSIKASNTTGSSIAY' A
#
# COMPACT_ATOMS: atom_id res chain seq x y z
N MET A 1 -9.71 11.97 -6.27
CA MET A 1 -8.91 10.92 -5.60
C MET A 1 -7.93 10.47 -6.66
N GLU A 2 -6.66 10.85 -6.55
CA GLU A 2 -5.65 10.49 -7.55
C GLU A 2 -5.52 8.96 -7.64
N ASP A 3 -5.48 8.44 -8.87
CA ASP A 3 -5.38 7.01 -9.14
C ASP A 3 -4.07 6.45 -8.60
N LEU A 4 -4.14 5.73 -7.47
CA LEU A 4 -3.00 5.05 -6.84
C LEU A 4 -2.28 4.08 -7.79
N SER A 5 -2.87 3.71 -8.92
CA SER A 5 -2.28 2.83 -9.93
C SER A 5 -1.16 3.48 -10.77
N THR A 6 -1.07 4.82 -10.83
CA THR A 6 -0.03 5.52 -11.61
C THR A 6 1.21 5.89 -10.79
N ILE A 7 1.12 5.79 -9.45
CA ILE A 7 2.19 6.15 -8.53
C ILE A 7 3.20 5.00 -8.45
N GLU A 8 4.51 5.27 -8.47
CA GLU A 8 5.51 4.21 -8.32
C GLU A 8 5.43 3.52 -6.95
N THR A 9 5.78 2.23 -6.90
CA THR A 9 5.71 1.43 -5.65
C THR A 9 6.55 2.04 -4.54
N THR A 10 7.71 2.64 -4.87
CA THR A 10 8.56 3.39 -3.95
C THR A 10 7.84 4.58 -3.32
N ALA A 11 7.13 5.37 -4.13
CA ALA A 11 6.33 6.50 -3.65
C ALA A 11 5.11 6.06 -2.84
N LEU A 12 4.50 4.89 -3.14
CA LEU A 12 3.45 4.30 -2.29
C LEU A 12 3.99 3.89 -0.92
N VAL A 13 5.21 3.34 -0.86
CA VAL A 13 5.88 2.97 0.41
C VAL A 13 6.24 4.21 1.21
N ASP A 14 6.78 5.26 0.59
CA ASP A 14 7.03 6.54 1.28
C ASP A 14 5.75 7.15 1.85
N MET A 15 4.65 7.10 1.07
CA MET A 15 3.35 7.59 1.52
C MET A 15 2.79 6.76 2.68
N LEU A 16 3.05 5.45 2.68
CA LEU A 16 2.71 4.54 3.79
C LEU A 16 3.49 4.90 5.06
N VAL A 17 4.80 5.12 4.94
CA VAL A 17 5.67 5.50 6.07
C VAL A 17 5.24 6.84 6.66
N LYS A 18 4.92 7.82 5.79
CA LYS A 18 4.45 9.14 6.21
C LYS A 18 3.12 9.04 6.97
N GLN A 19 2.13 8.32 6.42
CA GLN A 19 0.85 8.12 7.07
C GLN A 19 0.96 7.33 8.38
N THR A 20 1.86 6.34 8.44
CA THR A 20 2.12 5.58 9.67
C THR A 20 2.75 6.46 10.75
N THR A 21 3.64 7.39 10.36
CA THR A 21 4.25 8.35 11.29
C THR A 21 3.25 9.38 11.79
N GLU A 22 2.38 9.90 10.91
CA GLU A 22 1.27 10.77 11.31
C GLU A 22 0.30 10.06 12.26
N PHE A 23 -0.02 8.80 11.99
CA PHE A 23 -0.83 7.96 12.87
C PHE A 23 -0.21 7.81 14.27
N LEU A 24 1.10 7.56 14.36
CA LEU A 24 1.79 7.43 15.65
C LEU A 24 1.74 8.74 16.44
N LYS A 25 1.90 9.89 15.77
CA LYS A 25 1.78 11.22 16.38
C LYS A 25 0.36 11.52 16.86
N LEU A 26 -0.65 11.18 16.06
CA LEU A 26 -2.08 11.27 16.41
C LEU A 26 -2.46 10.37 17.58
N ASN A 27 -1.68 9.31 17.86
CA ASN A 27 -1.91 8.44 19.01
C ASN A 27 -1.32 9.02 20.31
N GLU A 28 -0.35 9.94 20.20
CA GLU A 28 0.25 10.67 21.33
C GLU A 28 -0.55 11.95 21.67
N GLU A 29 -1.09 12.64 20.66
CA GLU A 29 -1.99 13.80 20.85
C GLU A 29 -3.45 13.34 20.93
N THR A 30 -4.03 13.51 22.12
CA THR A 30 -5.36 13.00 22.50
C THR A 30 -6.48 13.40 21.52
N GLY A 31 -7.19 12.41 20.95
CA GLY A 31 -8.65 12.45 20.87
C GLY A 31 -9.34 12.84 19.56
N ASN A 32 -8.72 12.66 18.37
CA ASN A 32 -9.44 12.82 17.10
C ASN A 32 -9.70 11.47 16.40
N ASP A 33 -10.65 10.70 16.94
CA ASP A 33 -11.05 9.37 16.43
C ASP A 33 -11.36 9.36 14.92
N ALA A 34 -11.89 10.47 14.39
CA ALA A 34 -12.19 10.61 12.97
C ALA A 34 -10.91 10.64 12.10
N GLU A 35 -9.87 11.36 12.55
CA GLU A 35 -8.58 11.38 11.86
C GLU A 35 -7.83 10.05 12.01
N TYR A 36 -7.95 9.41 13.17
CA TYR A 36 -7.42 8.08 13.41
C TYR A 36 -8.02 7.05 12.45
N ALA A 37 -9.35 7.02 12.32
CA ALA A 37 -10.05 6.13 11.40
C ALA A 37 -9.66 6.41 9.94
N LYS A 38 -9.52 7.69 9.55
CA LYS A 38 -9.08 8.09 8.22
C LYS A 38 -7.64 7.65 7.92
N CYS A 39 -6.73 7.77 8.88
CA CYS A 39 -5.35 7.33 8.77
C CYS A 39 -5.28 5.81 8.57
N ILE A 40 -6.03 5.04 9.37
CA ILE A 40 -6.11 3.57 9.24
C ILE A 40 -6.64 3.15 7.86
N LEU A 41 -7.71 3.78 7.38
CA LEU A 41 -8.27 3.47 6.06
C LEU A 41 -7.26 3.76 4.94
N THR A 42 -6.50 4.83 5.07
CA THR A 42 -5.46 5.22 4.10
C THR A 42 -4.29 4.24 4.11
N ILE A 43 -3.80 3.85 5.30
CA ILE A 43 -2.75 2.84 5.46
C ILE A 43 -3.17 1.50 4.84
N ARG A 44 -4.40 1.05 5.13
CA ARG A 44 -4.93 -0.21 4.56
C ARG A 44 -5.06 -0.14 3.04
N ALA A 45 -5.48 0.99 2.48
CA ALA A 45 -5.57 1.16 1.03
C ALA A 45 -4.19 1.07 0.36
N LEU A 46 -3.18 1.72 0.95
CA LEU A 46 -1.80 1.68 0.48
C LEU A 46 -1.21 0.26 0.57
N GLN A 47 -1.40 -0.43 1.70
CA GLN A 47 -0.96 -1.82 1.86
C GLN A 47 -1.59 -2.73 0.80
N ARG A 48 -2.90 -2.60 0.56
CA ARG A 48 -3.62 -3.42 -0.42
C ARG A 48 -3.13 -3.20 -1.84
N GLU A 49 -2.81 -1.96 -2.22
CA GLU A 49 -2.27 -1.67 -3.55
C GLU A 49 -0.83 -2.20 -3.70
N ILE A 50 0.01 -2.08 -2.66
CA ILE A 50 1.36 -2.68 -2.63
C ILE A 50 1.27 -4.21 -2.75
N GLU A 51 0.41 -4.86 -1.96
CA GLU A 51 0.19 -6.31 -2.02
C GLU A 51 -0.33 -6.75 -3.38
N LYS A 52 -1.28 -6.02 -3.97
CA LYS A 52 -1.82 -6.30 -5.31
C LYS A 52 -0.72 -6.25 -6.36
N ARG A 53 0.16 -5.26 -6.32
CA ARG A 53 1.32 -5.16 -7.23
C ARG A 53 2.32 -6.28 -7.00
N ASN A 54 2.56 -6.65 -5.75
CA ASN A 54 3.44 -7.76 -5.41
C ASN A 54 2.87 -9.11 -5.93
N GLN A 55 1.57 -9.35 -5.76
CA GLN A 55 0.88 -10.52 -6.31
C GLN A 55 0.85 -10.52 -7.84
N GLN A 56 0.68 -9.36 -8.49
CA GLN A 56 0.79 -9.25 -9.96
C GLN A 56 2.20 -9.54 -10.45
N SER A 57 3.23 -9.06 -9.75
CA SER A 57 4.64 -9.38 -10.04
C SER A 57 4.93 -10.89 -9.91
N ILE A 58 4.41 -11.54 -8.85
CA ILE A 58 4.55 -12.98 -8.64
C ILE A 58 3.79 -13.77 -9.72
N LYS A 59 2.56 -13.36 -10.09
CA LYS A 59 1.79 -14.01 -11.17
C LYS A 59 2.42 -13.83 -12.55
N ALA A 60 3.01 -12.67 -12.82
CA ALA A 60 3.77 -12.43 -14.05
C ALA A 60 5.00 -13.35 -14.13
N SER A 61 5.71 -13.51 -13.03
CA SER A 61 6.89 -14.39 -12.93
C SER A 61 6.54 -15.87 -13.12
N ASN A 62 5.36 -16.30 -12.70
CA ASN A 62 4.91 -17.69 -12.83
C ASN A 62 4.34 -18.03 -14.23
N THR A 63 4.09 -17.03 -15.09
CA THR A 63 3.57 -17.28 -16.45
C THR A 63 4.70 -17.54 -17.46
N THR A 64 5.93 -17.09 -17.17
CA THR A 64 7.08 -17.28 -18.07
C THR A 64 7.80 -18.62 -17.86
N GLY A 65 7.40 -19.41 -16.85
CA GLY A 65 8.04 -20.68 -16.50
C GLY A 65 7.37 -21.95 -17.07
N SER A 66 6.26 -21.84 -17.81
CA SER A 66 5.53 -23.00 -18.34
C SER A 66 5.42 -22.94 -19.87
N SER A 67 6.57 -23.01 -20.53
CA SER A 67 6.62 -23.38 -21.95
C SER A 67 7.92 -24.11 -22.27
N ILE A 68 8.14 -25.23 -21.59
CA ILE A 68 8.98 -26.32 -22.11
C ILE A 68 8.15 -27.59 -21.95
N ALA A 69 7.32 -27.87 -22.95
CA ALA A 69 6.70 -29.16 -23.17
C ALA A 69 7.29 -29.72 -24.47
N TYR A 70 8.08 -30.78 -24.29
CA TYR A 70 8.57 -31.82 -25.22
C TYR A 70 8.83 -31.46 -26.69
#